data_AF-A0A345V7S5-F1
#
_entry.id   AF-A0A345V7S5-F1
#
_cell.length_a   1.000
_cell.length_b   1.000
_cell.length_c   1.000
_cell.angle_alpha   90.00
_cell.angle_beta   90.00
_cell.angle_gamma   90.00
#
_symmetry.space_group_name_H-M   'P 1'
#
loop_
_entity.id
_entity.type
_entity.pdbx_description
1 polymer ?
#
loop_
_entity_poly.entity_id
_entity_poly.type
_entity_poly.pdbx_seq_one_letter_code
_entity_poly.pdbx_strand_id
1 'polypeptide(L)'
;MARGDGKLSHDLLPGEKGPQDACGVFGVWAPGEEVAKLTYYGLYALQHRGQESAGIATSDGKRINVYKDMGLVSQVFDEATLNTLTGHLAVGHCRYSTTGASHWANAQPTLGATATGTVALAHNGNLTNTAELKAMITDRNGGNLSGEMKQGNTSDTALVTALLEGEEGKSLEQTALELLPKIKGGFCFVFMDEGTLYAARDTYGIRPLCLGRLERGWVVASEQSALATVGASFIREIEPGEFIAIDEDGVRSQRFAEATPAGCVFEYVYLARPDAAIAGRSVYESRVEMGRQLARENTQEADIVIPVPESGTPAAVGYAEESGIPFAHGFVKNAYVGRTFIQPSQTLRQLGIRLKLNALESVIRGKRVVVVDDSIVRGNTQRAIVRMLREAGAASVHVKISSPPVQWPCFYGIDFASRAELIANGATIEEIAQAIGADSLAYISEDGMIAATRQPRERLCTACFTGKYPIELPGADKLGKNLLERPDSVGQPGGLPAAAGTPAAVSGGATAPTAGPESDAEPGTTISDDPADKAGATGCDPGPDSEYEELLTDADRVTTADKKEPV
;
A
#
# COMPACT_ATOMS: atom_id res chain seq x y z
N MET A 1 -28.76 10.23 -8.39
CA MET A 1 -27.43 10.12 -9.02
C MET A 1 -26.45 10.94 -8.20
N ALA A 2 -25.36 10.35 -7.71
CA ALA A 2 -24.28 11.15 -7.12
C ALA A 2 -23.62 11.96 -8.25
N ARG A 3 -23.31 13.24 -8.01
CA ARG A 3 -22.46 14.00 -8.93
C ARG A 3 -21.06 13.41 -8.88
N GLY A 4 -20.45 13.15 -10.04
CA GLY A 4 -19.03 12.85 -10.10
C GLY A 4 -18.24 14.01 -9.48
N ASP A 5 -17.34 13.70 -8.56
CA ASP A 5 -16.63 14.68 -7.72
C ASP A 5 -15.60 15.53 -8.48
N GLY A 6 -15.33 15.22 -9.76
CA GLY A 6 -14.26 15.85 -10.55
C GLY A 6 -12.86 15.54 -10.01
N LYS A 7 -12.79 14.70 -8.97
CA LYS A 7 -11.62 14.14 -8.29
C LYS A 7 -11.54 12.63 -8.65
N LEU A 8 -10.64 11.88 -8.01
CA LEU A 8 -9.69 11.15 -8.86
C LEU A 8 -8.73 10.12 -8.09
N SER A 9 -8.42 8.86 -8.56
CA SER A 9 -7.22 7.96 -8.25
C SER A 9 -6.08 7.83 -9.33
N HIS A 10 -4.78 7.93 -8.98
CA HIS A 10 -3.64 8.35 -9.86
C HIS A 10 -3.46 7.53 -11.14
N ASP A 11 -2.77 6.40 -11.02
CA ASP A 11 -2.74 5.15 -11.79
C ASP A 11 -3.11 5.17 -13.29
N LEU A 12 -2.24 4.65 -14.16
CA LEU A 12 -2.51 4.61 -15.62
C LEU A 12 -3.82 3.88 -15.97
N LEU A 13 -4.17 2.80 -15.26
CA LEU A 13 -5.37 2.00 -15.49
C LEU A 13 -6.28 1.96 -14.24
N PRO A 14 -7.52 2.50 -14.29
CA PRO A 14 -8.45 2.43 -13.17
C PRO A 14 -8.82 0.98 -12.80
N GLY A 15 -8.66 0.62 -11.53
CA GLY A 15 -8.80 -0.75 -11.03
C GLY A 15 -7.51 -1.57 -11.10
N GLU A 16 -6.40 -1.01 -11.60
CA GLU A 16 -5.08 -1.59 -11.47
C GLU A 16 -4.21 -0.77 -10.53
N LYS A 17 -3.50 -1.49 -9.69
CA LYS A 17 -2.55 -0.95 -8.72
C LYS A 17 -1.17 -1.46 -9.10
N GLY A 18 -0.21 -0.53 -9.23
CA GLY A 18 1.21 -0.88 -9.25
C GLY A 18 1.68 -1.31 -7.85
N PRO A 19 2.99 -1.24 -7.56
CA PRO A 19 3.40 -1.01 -6.18
C PRO A 19 2.71 0.29 -5.73
N GLN A 20 1.92 0.23 -4.67
CA GLN A 20 1.25 1.41 -4.14
C GLN A 20 1.89 1.82 -2.82
N ASP A 21 1.97 3.13 -2.63
CA ASP A 21 2.88 3.70 -1.67
C ASP A 21 2.57 3.38 -0.20
N ALA A 22 3.60 3.41 0.64
CA ALA A 22 3.47 3.28 2.08
C ALA A 22 3.30 4.66 2.71
N CYS A 23 2.31 4.81 3.61
CA CYS A 23 1.87 6.08 4.20
C CYS A 23 2.99 7.06 4.60
N GLY A 24 2.70 8.36 4.55
CA GLY A 24 3.60 9.38 5.11
C GLY A 24 3.20 9.74 6.54
N VAL A 25 4.17 9.75 7.46
CA VAL A 25 4.02 10.33 8.80
C VAL A 25 4.83 11.61 8.94
N PHE A 26 4.27 12.58 9.65
CA PHE A 26 4.92 13.82 10.03
C PHE A 26 4.57 14.16 11.48
N GLY A 27 5.49 14.76 12.23
CA GLY A 27 5.25 15.30 13.55
C GLY A 27 6.11 16.52 13.79
N VAL A 28 5.59 17.51 14.50
CA VAL A 28 6.31 18.74 14.86
C VAL A 28 6.01 19.14 16.29
N TRP A 29 7.06 19.47 17.03
CA TRP A 29 6.99 20.15 18.32
C TRP A 29 7.66 21.50 18.13
N ALA A 30 6.90 22.60 18.15
CA ALA A 30 7.39 23.95 17.85
C ALA A 30 6.57 25.06 18.56
N PRO A 31 6.86 25.34 19.85
CA PRO A 31 6.22 26.41 20.60
C PRO A 31 6.34 27.79 19.94
N GLY A 32 5.19 28.33 19.54
CA GLY A 32 5.04 29.64 18.92
C GLY A 32 5.20 29.67 17.40
N GLU A 33 5.09 28.52 16.73
CA GLU A 33 4.99 28.39 15.28
C GLU A 33 3.58 27.89 14.86
N GLU A 34 3.20 28.08 13.58
CA GLU A 34 1.91 27.61 13.05
C GLU A 34 1.95 26.10 12.70
N VAL A 35 1.98 25.24 13.73
CA VAL A 35 2.22 23.79 13.59
C VAL A 35 1.27 23.04 12.64
N ALA A 36 0.01 23.46 12.51
CA ALA A 36 -0.91 22.89 11.52
C ALA A 36 -0.48 23.18 10.08
N LYS A 37 0.00 24.41 9.80
CA LYS A 37 0.49 24.79 8.47
C LYS A 37 1.83 24.13 8.16
N LEU A 38 2.74 24.03 9.13
CA LEU A 38 3.97 23.25 9.01
C LEU A 38 3.65 21.78 8.68
N THR A 39 2.69 21.17 9.39
CA THR A 39 2.25 19.80 9.15
C THR A 39 1.60 19.64 7.77
N TYR A 40 0.75 20.58 7.35
CA TYR A 40 0.16 20.61 6.01
C TYR A 40 1.25 20.59 4.92
N TYR A 41 2.25 21.46 4.99
CA TYR A 41 3.32 21.50 3.98
C TYR A 41 4.23 20.26 4.06
N GLY A 42 4.50 19.74 5.26
CA GLY A 42 5.22 18.49 5.46
C GLY A 42 4.50 17.29 4.82
N LEU A 43 3.18 17.16 5.04
CA LEU A 43 2.36 16.14 4.40
C LEU A 43 2.21 16.33 2.90
N TYR A 44 2.15 17.58 2.42
CA TYR A 44 2.12 17.88 0.99
C TYR A 44 3.42 17.44 0.30
N ALA A 45 4.57 17.60 0.95
CA ALA A 45 5.84 17.04 0.47
C ALA A 45 5.88 15.50 0.45
N LEU A 46 5.14 14.87 1.38
CA LEU A 46 4.94 13.41 1.45
C LEU A 46 3.71 12.93 0.68
N GLN A 47 3.06 13.77 -0.15
CA GLN A 47 1.78 13.42 -0.78
C GLN A 47 1.86 12.19 -1.71
N HIS A 48 3.04 11.87 -2.24
CA HIS A 48 3.28 10.64 -2.98
C HIS A 48 3.01 9.40 -2.13
N ARG A 49 3.38 9.42 -0.84
CA ARG A 49 3.27 8.29 0.09
C ARG A 49 1.85 7.81 0.41
N GLY A 50 0.84 8.65 0.18
CA GLY A 50 -0.53 8.31 0.50
C GLY A 50 -1.52 9.32 -0.05
N GLN A 51 -2.47 8.85 -0.85
CA GLN A 51 -3.42 9.68 -1.62
C GLN A 51 -4.89 9.27 -1.40
N GLU A 52 -5.17 8.46 -0.37
CA GLU A 52 -6.52 8.00 -0.05
C GLU A 52 -7.20 8.88 1.01
N SER A 53 -6.47 9.28 2.05
CA SER A 53 -6.92 10.23 3.06
C SER A 53 -5.76 11.02 3.65
N ALA A 54 -6.08 12.13 4.29
CA ALA A 54 -5.12 12.93 5.06
C ALA A 54 -5.72 13.32 6.41
N GLY A 55 -4.87 13.53 7.41
CA GLY A 55 -5.29 13.98 8.72
C GLY A 55 -4.19 14.72 9.47
N ILE A 56 -4.61 15.62 10.35
CA ILE A 56 -3.76 16.40 11.24
C ILE A 56 -4.40 16.40 12.63
N ALA A 57 -3.61 16.07 13.63
CA ALA A 57 -3.90 16.30 15.03
C ALA A 57 -3.02 17.45 15.53
N THR A 58 -3.55 18.37 16.34
CA THR A 58 -2.77 19.42 17.03
C THR A 58 -3.04 19.43 18.52
N SER A 59 -2.06 19.87 19.31
CA SER A 59 -2.24 20.08 20.76
C SER A 59 -1.80 21.48 21.20
N ASP A 60 -2.59 22.09 22.08
CA ASP A 60 -2.31 23.35 22.76
C ASP A 60 -1.57 23.20 24.11
N GLY A 61 -1.15 21.98 24.46
CA GLY A 61 -0.58 21.64 25.78
C GLY A 61 -1.60 21.10 26.78
N LYS A 62 -2.89 21.04 26.41
CA LYS A 62 -4.01 20.63 27.29
C LYS A 62 -5.06 19.78 26.62
N ARG A 63 -5.23 19.90 25.30
CA ARG A 63 -6.24 19.17 24.51
C ARG A 63 -5.71 18.87 23.12
N ILE A 64 -5.96 17.65 22.67
CA ILE A 64 -5.74 17.25 21.27
C ILE A 64 -7.00 17.51 20.44
N ASN A 65 -6.85 18.25 19.35
CA ASN A 65 -7.85 18.41 18.29
C ASN A 65 -7.44 17.57 17.07
N VAL A 66 -8.35 16.81 16.46
CA VAL A 66 -8.06 15.99 15.26
C VAL A 66 -9.02 16.33 14.14
N TYR A 67 -8.50 16.56 12.94
CA TYR A 67 -9.27 16.64 11.71
C TYR A 67 -8.69 15.68 10.67
N LYS A 68 -9.55 14.83 10.08
CA LYS A 68 -9.16 13.83 9.08
C LYS A 68 -10.31 13.59 8.10
N ASP A 69 -9.99 13.50 6.80
CA ASP A 69 -10.97 13.20 5.75
C ASP A 69 -10.33 12.49 4.54
N MET A 70 -11.15 11.98 3.63
CA MET A 70 -10.75 11.28 2.42
C MET A 70 -10.30 12.27 1.32
N GLY A 71 -9.24 11.89 0.61
CA GLY A 71 -8.65 12.66 -0.50
C GLY A 71 -7.20 13.09 -0.25
N LEU A 72 -6.74 14.00 -1.10
CA LEU A 72 -5.39 14.59 -1.03
C LEU A 72 -5.31 15.64 0.10
N VAL A 73 -4.10 15.92 0.59
CA VAL A 73 -3.82 16.92 1.64
C VAL A 73 -4.45 18.28 1.29
N SER A 74 -4.26 18.76 0.05
CA SER A 74 -4.85 20.02 -0.44
C SER A 74 -6.34 19.97 -0.78
N GLN A 75 -6.98 18.80 -0.63
CA GLN A 75 -8.42 18.61 -0.79
C GLN A 75 -9.14 18.47 0.55
N VAL A 76 -8.42 17.99 1.58
CA VAL A 76 -8.89 17.80 2.95
C VAL A 76 -8.73 19.09 3.75
N PHE A 77 -7.63 19.83 3.55
CA PHE A 77 -7.32 21.03 4.31
C PHE A 77 -7.40 22.28 3.45
N ASP A 78 -8.32 23.18 3.81
CA ASP A 78 -8.31 24.58 3.39
C ASP A 78 -7.79 25.51 4.52
N GLU A 79 -7.63 26.79 4.21
CA GLU A 79 -7.13 27.77 5.18
C GLU A 79 -8.06 27.92 6.40
N ALA A 80 -9.38 27.81 6.21
CA ALA A 80 -10.35 27.87 7.29
C ALA A 80 -10.17 26.70 8.27
N THR A 81 -10.02 25.48 7.75
CA THR A 81 -9.78 24.26 8.53
C THR A 81 -8.45 24.35 9.28
N LEU A 82 -7.36 24.74 8.61
CA LEU A 82 -6.04 24.87 9.23
C LEU A 82 -6.03 25.92 10.35
N ASN A 83 -6.78 27.01 10.22
CA ASN A 83 -6.90 28.04 11.25
C ASN A 83 -7.70 27.58 12.49
N THR A 84 -8.45 26.47 12.43
CA THR A 84 -9.05 25.84 13.62
C THR A 84 -8.08 24.93 14.38
N LEU A 85 -7.03 24.44 13.71
CA LEU A 85 -6.04 23.51 14.25
C LEU A 85 -4.90 24.27 14.95
N THR A 86 -5.24 24.91 16.06
CA THR A 86 -4.26 25.65 16.88
C THR A 86 -3.44 24.70 17.76
N GLY A 87 -2.22 25.12 18.12
CA GLY A 87 -1.36 24.34 19.00
C GLY A 87 0.12 24.73 18.95
N HIS A 88 0.94 23.95 19.64
CA HIS A 88 2.40 23.93 19.50
C HIS A 88 2.98 22.52 19.28
N LEU A 89 2.13 21.50 19.30
CA LEU A 89 2.43 20.18 18.77
C LEU A 89 1.49 19.88 17.61
N ALA A 90 1.96 19.09 16.65
CA ALA A 90 1.10 18.46 15.66
C ALA A 90 1.65 17.10 15.20
N VAL A 91 0.73 16.20 14.86
CA VAL A 91 1.01 14.91 14.20
C VAL A 91 0.15 14.86 12.95
N GLY A 92 0.74 14.47 11.82
CA GLY A 92 0.09 14.41 10.52
C GLY A 92 0.28 13.06 9.85
N HIS A 93 -0.69 12.70 8.99
CA HIS A 93 -0.65 11.50 8.18
C HIS A 93 -1.20 11.72 6.77
N CYS A 94 -0.58 11.06 5.79
CA CYS A 94 -1.19 10.82 4.47
C CYS A 94 -1.28 9.30 4.23
N ARG A 95 -2.49 8.79 3.99
CA ARG A 95 -2.77 7.35 3.97
C ARG A 95 -2.73 6.75 2.58
N TYR A 96 -2.16 5.55 2.52
CA TYR A 96 -2.57 4.51 1.59
C TYR A 96 -3.09 3.30 2.37
N SER A 97 -4.10 2.58 1.87
CA SER A 97 -4.65 1.40 2.54
C SER A 97 -3.67 0.23 2.42
N THR A 98 -2.98 -0.11 3.52
CA THR A 98 -2.12 -1.30 3.66
C THR A 98 -2.85 -2.41 4.41
N THR A 99 -3.31 -2.11 5.62
CA THR A 99 -4.33 -2.86 6.37
C THR A 99 -5.62 -2.04 6.49
N GLY A 100 -6.74 -2.77 6.44
CA GLY A 100 -8.10 -2.24 6.52
C GLY A 100 -8.55 -1.52 5.24
N ALA A 101 -9.86 -1.51 5.00
CA ALA A 101 -10.48 -0.89 3.84
C ALA A 101 -10.13 0.60 3.64
N SER A 102 -10.38 1.12 2.44
CA SER A 102 -10.26 2.55 2.13
C SER A 102 -11.56 3.29 2.46
N HIS A 103 -11.76 3.60 3.73
CA HIS A 103 -12.90 4.37 4.24
C HIS A 103 -12.48 5.34 5.35
N TRP A 104 -13.35 6.30 5.63
CA TRP A 104 -13.05 7.44 6.52
C TRP A 104 -12.58 7.03 7.92
N ALA A 105 -13.18 6.01 8.54
CA ALA A 105 -12.79 5.61 9.90
C ALA A 105 -11.35 5.09 9.99
N ASN A 106 -10.79 4.57 8.89
CA ASN A 106 -9.39 4.15 8.80
C ASN A 106 -8.40 5.29 8.50
N ALA A 107 -8.87 6.53 8.34
CA ALA A 107 -7.99 7.69 8.26
C ALA A 107 -7.27 7.92 9.60
N GLN A 108 -6.04 8.45 9.51
CA GLN A 108 -5.19 8.76 10.65
C GLN A 108 -4.87 10.27 10.66
N PRO A 109 -4.43 10.88 11.79
CA PRO A 109 -4.20 10.27 13.10
C PRO A 109 -5.43 9.60 13.72
N THR A 110 -5.19 8.54 14.48
CA THR A 110 -6.20 7.93 15.36
C THR A 110 -6.14 8.58 16.74
N LEU A 111 -7.27 8.70 17.43
CA LEU A 111 -7.36 9.28 18.78
C LEU A 111 -7.78 8.22 19.81
N GLY A 112 -7.03 8.14 20.92
CA GLY A 112 -7.27 7.23 22.03
C GLY A 112 -7.18 7.91 23.40
N ALA A 113 -7.66 7.21 24.42
CA ALA A 113 -7.38 7.56 25.82
C ALA A 113 -6.00 7.03 26.23
N THR A 114 -5.41 7.63 27.25
CA THR A 114 -4.29 7.08 28.04
C THR A 114 -4.68 7.07 29.51
N ALA A 115 -3.90 6.39 30.35
CA ALA A 115 -4.09 6.37 31.80
C ALA A 115 -4.14 7.76 32.46
N THR A 116 -3.64 8.80 31.80
CA THR A 116 -3.54 10.17 32.33
C THR A 116 -4.08 11.28 31.41
N GLY A 117 -4.55 10.96 30.20
CA GLY A 117 -4.89 11.95 29.17
C GLY A 117 -5.35 11.32 27.85
N THR A 118 -4.88 11.85 26.72
CA THR A 118 -5.20 11.36 25.38
C THR A 118 -3.93 11.07 24.57
N VAL A 119 -4.07 10.31 23.48
CA VAL A 119 -2.99 10.03 22.52
C VAL A 119 -3.51 10.15 21.10
N ALA A 120 -2.77 10.88 20.25
CA ALA A 120 -2.96 10.85 18.80
C ALA A 120 -1.82 10.10 18.12
N LEU A 121 -2.12 9.08 17.32
CA LEU A 121 -1.14 8.21 16.66
C LEU A 121 -1.27 8.19 15.13
N ALA A 122 -0.14 8.35 14.46
CA ALA A 122 0.04 8.13 13.02
C ALA A 122 1.10 7.03 12.77
N HIS A 123 0.86 6.20 11.75
CA HIS A 123 1.65 5.01 11.45
C HIS A 123 1.97 4.90 9.95
N ASN A 124 3.26 4.75 9.63
CA ASN A 124 3.74 4.26 8.34
C ASN A 124 4.27 2.83 8.52
N GLY A 125 3.59 1.84 7.94
CA GLY A 125 4.00 0.45 8.04
C GLY A 125 2.85 -0.54 7.82
N ASN A 126 3.04 -1.74 8.35
CA ASN A 126 2.01 -2.77 8.47
C ASN A 126 2.40 -3.79 9.54
N LEU A 127 1.50 -4.08 10.47
CA LEU A 127 1.74 -5.01 11.58
C LEU A 127 1.39 -6.45 11.20
N THR A 128 2.37 -7.36 11.29
CA THR A 128 2.17 -8.77 10.97
C THR A 128 1.42 -9.52 12.06
N ASN A 129 1.50 -9.08 13.32
CA ASN A 129 0.79 -9.71 14.44
C ASN A 129 -0.53 -9.04 14.85
N THR A 130 -1.20 -8.38 13.90
CA THR A 130 -2.53 -7.75 14.07
C THR A 130 -3.55 -8.66 14.80
N ALA A 131 -3.56 -9.98 14.55
CA ALA A 131 -4.40 -10.92 15.29
C ALA A 131 -4.02 -11.07 16.79
N GLU A 132 -2.72 -11.09 17.12
CA GLU A 132 -2.24 -11.14 18.50
C GLU A 132 -2.62 -9.84 19.24
N LEU A 133 -2.48 -8.68 18.58
CA LEU A 133 -2.84 -7.37 19.13
C LEU A 133 -4.36 -7.23 19.37
N LYS A 134 -5.21 -7.71 18.44
CA LYS A 134 -6.67 -7.81 18.66
C LYS A 134 -6.99 -8.65 19.90
N ALA A 135 -6.31 -9.78 20.08
CA ALA A 135 -6.51 -10.65 21.24
C ALA A 135 -6.15 -9.94 22.56
N MET A 136 -4.99 -9.26 22.64
CA MET A 136 -4.57 -8.51 23.84
C MET A 136 -5.61 -7.46 24.29
N ILE A 137 -6.24 -6.76 23.34
CA ILE A 137 -7.32 -5.79 23.62
C ILE A 137 -8.59 -6.50 24.09
N THR A 138 -8.93 -7.62 23.44
CA THR A 138 -10.12 -8.43 23.74
C THR A 138 -10.05 -9.00 25.16
N ASP A 139 -8.88 -9.50 25.56
CA ASP A 139 -8.60 -10.03 26.90
C ASP A 139 -8.65 -8.91 27.96
N ARG A 140 -8.07 -7.73 27.66
CA ARG A 140 -8.10 -6.55 28.54
C ARG A 140 -9.53 -6.04 28.78
N ASN A 141 -10.35 -5.98 27.72
CA ASN A 141 -11.66 -5.32 27.74
C ASN A 141 -12.86 -6.28 27.91
N GLY A 142 -12.59 -7.55 28.24
CA GLY A 142 -13.62 -8.58 28.42
C GLY A 142 -14.50 -8.79 27.17
N GLY A 143 -13.90 -8.73 25.98
CA GLY A 143 -14.59 -8.89 24.69
C GLY A 143 -15.13 -7.60 24.05
N ASN A 144 -15.02 -6.44 24.70
CA ASN A 144 -15.63 -5.20 24.21
C ASN A 144 -14.66 -4.34 23.37
N LEU A 145 -15.12 -3.88 22.21
CA LEU A 145 -14.41 -2.86 21.42
C LEU A 145 -14.60 -1.48 22.05
N SER A 146 -13.52 -0.70 22.11
CA SER A 146 -13.46 0.68 22.60
C SER A 146 -12.90 1.63 21.53
N GLY A 147 -12.90 2.94 21.82
CA GLY A 147 -12.24 3.97 21.00
C GLY A 147 -12.63 3.95 19.51
N GLU A 148 -11.62 4.11 18.66
CA GLU A 148 -11.74 4.11 17.19
C GLU A 148 -12.31 2.79 16.63
N MET A 149 -11.98 1.62 17.21
CA MET A 149 -12.50 0.32 16.74
C MET A 149 -14.02 0.22 16.88
N LYS A 150 -14.58 0.76 17.97
CA LYS A 150 -16.04 0.83 18.16
C LYS A 150 -16.74 1.72 17.12
N GLN A 151 -15.99 2.61 16.47
CA GLN A 151 -16.46 3.49 15.39
C GLN A 151 -16.22 2.87 13.99
N GLY A 152 -15.78 1.60 13.92
CA GLY A 152 -15.54 0.88 12.67
C GLY A 152 -14.15 1.07 12.06
N ASN A 153 -13.17 1.53 12.84
CA ASN A 153 -11.77 1.56 12.42
C ASN A 153 -11.17 0.14 12.49
N THR A 154 -10.73 -0.35 11.33
CA THR A 154 -10.15 -1.67 11.08
C THR A 154 -8.67 -1.59 10.69
N SER A 155 -7.98 -0.50 11.05
CA SER A 155 -6.53 -0.38 10.89
C SER A 155 -5.77 -1.04 12.05
N ASP A 156 -4.56 -1.53 11.73
CA ASP A 156 -3.58 -1.96 12.73
C ASP A 156 -3.22 -0.84 13.74
N THR A 157 -3.32 0.39 13.29
CA THR A 157 -3.02 1.61 14.04
C THR A 157 -4.04 1.83 15.16
N ALA A 158 -5.31 1.52 14.94
CA ALA A 158 -6.33 1.57 15.98
C ALA A 158 -6.09 0.54 17.11
N LEU A 159 -5.48 -0.62 16.79
CA LEU A 159 -5.08 -1.59 17.80
C LEU A 159 -3.97 -1.01 18.70
N VAL A 160 -2.94 -0.42 18.09
CA VAL A 160 -1.84 0.22 18.83
C VAL A 160 -2.35 1.38 19.69
N THR A 161 -3.22 2.23 19.15
CA THR A 161 -3.86 3.35 19.87
C THR A 161 -4.64 2.88 21.11
N ALA A 162 -5.34 1.76 21.03
CA ALA A 162 -6.04 1.19 22.20
C ALA A 162 -5.09 0.51 23.20
N LEU A 163 -3.98 -0.08 22.73
CA LEU A 163 -2.96 -0.66 23.62
C LEU A 163 -2.12 0.41 24.33
N LEU A 164 -2.00 1.61 23.75
CA LEU A 164 -1.42 2.80 24.39
C LEU A 164 -2.30 3.40 25.51
N GLU A 165 -3.50 2.86 25.76
CA GLU A 165 -4.31 3.23 26.92
C GLU A 165 -3.57 3.00 28.25
N GLY A 166 -2.66 2.03 28.29
CA GLY A 166 -1.74 1.83 29.42
C GLY A 166 -2.42 1.28 30.67
N GLU A 167 -1.81 1.49 31.83
CA GLU A 167 -2.34 1.07 33.14
C GLU A 167 -2.30 2.28 34.09
N GLU A 168 -3.21 2.34 35.05
CA GLU A 168 -3.28 3.46 36.00
C GLU A 168 -1.94 3.70 36.70
N GLY A 169 -1.45 4.94 36.66
CA GLY A 169 -0.15 5.33 37.23
C GLY A 169 1.06 5.17 36.31
N LYS A 170 0.92 4.62 35.09
CA LYS A 170 1.98 4.64 34.06
C LYS A 170 1.83 5.85 33.13
N SER A 171 2.96 6.43 32.72
CA SER A 171 2.98 7.42 31.65
C SER A 171 2.79 6.80 30.26
N LEU A 172 2.48 7.61 29.26
CA LEU A 172 2.43 7.17 27.86
C LEU A 172 3.81 6.68 27.39
N GLU A 173 4.89 7.37 27.77
CA GLU A 173 6.28 6.96 27.49
C GLU A 173 6.60 5.56 28.04
N GLN A 174 6.27 5.29 29.31
CA GLN A 174 6.44 3.95 29.91
C GLN A 174 5.59 2.89 29.21
N THR A 175 4.33 3.22 28.92
CA THR A 175 3.41 2.31 28.22
C THR A 175 3.92 1.96 26.82
N ALA A 176 4.43 2.94 26.06
CA ALA A 176 5.01 2.73 24.76
C ALA A 176 6.25 1.83 24.83
N LEU A 177 7.16 2.06 25.78
CA LEU A 177 8.36 1.23 25.98
C LEU A 177 8.03 -0.23 26.35
N GLU A 178 6.93 -0.47 27.07
CA GLU A 178 6.42 -1.83 27.35
C GLU A 178 5.67 -2.47 26.18
N LEU A 179 5.12 -1.68 25.26
CA LEU A 179 4.31 -2.13 24.13
C LEU A 179 5.14 -2.40 22.87
N LEU A 180 6.08 -1.51 22.53
CA LEU A 180 6.88 -1.57 21.30
C LEU A 180 7.58 -2.93 21.07
N PRO A 181 8.16 -3.61 22.09
CA PRO A 181 8.75 -4.94 21.92
C PRO A 181 7.76 -6.07 21.58
N LYS A 182 6.45 -5.84 21.75
CA LYS A 182 5.37 -6.81 21.48
C LYS A 182 4.80 -6.67 20.06
N ILE A 183 5.10 -5.56 19.38
CA ILE A 183 4.62 -5.26 18.02
C ILE A 183 5.56 -5.93 17.01
N LYS A 184 4.99 -6.72 16.08
CA LYS A 184 5.72 -7.36 14.98
C LYS A 184 5.27 -6.79 13.64
N GLY A 185 6.21 -6.53 12.75
CA GLY A 185 5.97 -5.92 11.44
C GLY A 185 6.97 -4.79 11.17
N GLY A 186 6.83 -4.14 10.02
CA GLY A 186 7.54 -2.89 9.75
C GLY A 186 6.69 -1.72 10.22
N PHE A 187 7.24 -0.83 11.03
CA PHE A 187 6.51 0.33 11.56
C PHE A 187 7.40 1.55 11.80
N CYS A 188 6.83 2.71 11.52
CA CYS A 188 7.27 4.01 11.96
C CYS A 188 6.07 4.71 12.56
N PHE A 189 6.08 4.85 13.89
CA PHE A 189 5.06 5.57 14.64
C PHE A 189 5.52 7.00 14.89
N VAL A 190 4.59 7.93 14.73
CA VAL A 190 4.70 9.32 15.22
C VAL A 190 3.42 9.59 15.98
N PHE A 191 3.53 9.98 17.26
CA PHE A 191 2.39 10.16 18.14
C PHE A 191 2.64 11.26 19.16
N MET A 192 1.59 11.74 19.80
CA MET A 192 1.72 12.74 20.87
C MET A 192 0.67 12.51 21.95
N ASP A 193 1.02 12.87 23.19
CA ASP A 193 0.04 13.26 24.19
C ASP A 193 -0.21 14.79 24.11
N GLU A 194 -0.79 15.38 25.15
CA GLU A 194 -1.04 16.81 25.19
C GLU A 194 0.23 17.67 25.12
N GLY A 195 1.40 17.22 25.60
CA GLY A 195 2.60 18.05 25.77
C GLY A 195 3.88 17.54 25.10
N THR A 196 3.94 16.26 24.73
CA THR A 196 5.14 15.57 24.23
C THR A 196 4.89 14.95 22.86
N LEU A 197 5.82 15.18 21.92
CA LEU A 197 5.86 14.48 20.63
C LEU A 197 6.78 13.26 20.75
N TYR A 198 6.28 12.10 20.34
CA TYR A 198 6.97 10.82 20.35
C TYR A 198 7.17 10.28 18.93
N ALA A 199 8.24 9.51 18.73
CA ALA A 199 8.40 8.70 17.53
C ALA A 199 9.14 7.39 17.82
N ALA A 200 8.79 6.33 17.09
CA ALA A 200 9.42 5.01 17.23
C ALA A 200 9.59 4.33 15.87
N ARG A 201 10.72 3.65 15.67
CA ARG A 201 11.03 2.88 14.46
C ARG A 201 11.26 1.42 14.81
N ASP A 202 10.70 0.51 14.00
CA ASP A 202 10.83 -0.95 14.21
C ASP A 202 12.31 -1.40 14.26
N THR A 203 12.58 -2.56 14.87
CA THR A 203 13.96 -3.07 15.06
C THR A 203 14.70 -3.37 13.76
N TYR A 204 13.98 -3.54 12.65
CA TYR A 204 14.55 -3.77 11.32
C TYR A 204 14.72 -2.46 10.55
N GLY A 205 14.09 -1.37 10.98
CA GLY A 205 14.06 -0.10 10.27
C GLY A 205 13.47 -0.21 8.87
N ILE A 206 12.45 -1.08 8.67
CA ILE A 206 11.89 -1.37 7.34
C ILE A 206 11.53 -0.09 6.59
N ARG A 207 10.90 0.85 7.29
CA ARG A 207 10.48 2.16 6.77
C ARG A 207 11.45 3.28 7.19
N PRO A 208 11.62 4.32 6.36
CA PRO A 208 12.45 5.47 6.69
C PRO A 208 11.72 6.40 7.68
N LEU A 209 12.50 6.96 8.61
CA LEU A 209 12.05 7.96 9.57
C LEU A 209 13.24 8.84 9.96
N CYS A 210 13.08 10.16 9.94
CA CYS A 210 14.17 11.11 10.17
C CYS A 210 13.78 12.24 11.12
N LEU A 211 14.78 12.73 11.84
CA LEU A 211 14.70 13.84 12.78
C LEU A 211 15.33 15.08 12.16
N GLY A 212 14.59 16.20 12.21
CA GLY A 212 15.03 17.52 11.80
C GLY A 212 14.87 18.57 12.92
N ARG A 213 15.61 19.66 12.80
CA ARG A 213 15.59 20.81 13.72
C ARG A 213 15.11 22.05 12.96
N LEU A 214 14.00 22.65 13.41
CA LEU A 214 13.59 24.00 13.03
C LEU A 214 14.44 25.01 13.81
N GLU A 215 14.28 26.31 13.58
CA GLU A 215 14.85 27.33 14.49
C GLU A 215 14.29 27.15 15.91
N ARG A 216 12.96 27.01 16.02
CA ARG A 216 12.22 26.88 17.28
C ARG A 216 11.38 25.59 17.31
N GLY A 217 12.05 24.46 17.47
CA GLY A 217 11.38 23.16 17.56
C GLY A 217 12.05 22.05 16.78
N TRP A 218 11.42 20.89 16.78
CA TRP A 218 11.88 19.66 16.14
C TRP A 218 10.78 19.08 15.24
N VAL A 219 11.21 18.35 14.21
CA VAL A 219 10.31 17.70 13.25
C VAL A 219 10.73 16.25 13.09
N VAL A 220 9.77 15.33 13.06
CA VAL A 220 9.96 13.94 12.64
C VAL A 220 9.18 13.72 11.35
N ALA A 221 9.79 13.08 10.34
CA ALA A 221 9.12 12.81 9.07
C ALA A 221 9.60 11.51 8.42
N SER A 222 8.76 10.89 7.58
CA SER A 222 9.18 9.71 6.79
C SER A 222 10.32 10.00 5.80
N GLU A 223 10.48 11.25 5.34
CA GLU A 223 11.56 11.64 4.42
C GLU A 223 12.12 13.04 4.72
N GLN A 224 13.39 13.21 4.37
CA GLN A 224 14.09 14.51 4.38
C GLN A 224 13.43 15.56 3.47
N SER A 225 12.71 15.13 2.43
CA SER A 225 11.95 16.00 1.52
C SER A 225 10.89 16.83 2.26
N ALA A 226 10.28 16.27 3.31
CA ALA A 226 9.37 16.99 4.19
C ALA A 226 10.10 18.00 5.09
N LEU A 227 11.24 17.60 5.67
CA LEU A 227 12.08 18.48 6.50
C LEU A 227 12.51 19.73 5.71
N ALA A 228 13.04 19.53 4.50
CA ALA A 228 13.45 20.61 3.61
C ALA A 228 12.29 21.55 3.24
N THR A 229 11.10 21.00 3.00
CA THR A 229 9.89 21.79 2.65
C THR A 229 9.44 22.70 3.80
N VAL A 230 9.60 22.28 5.05
CA VAL A 230 9.25 23.07 6.25
C VAL A 230 10.42 23.89 6.79
N GLY A 231 11.58 23.91 6.11
CA GLY A 231 12.78 24.64 6.55
C GLY A 231 13.53 24.00 7.73
N ALA A 232 13.25 22.75 8.07
CA ALA A 232 13.97 22.02 9.10
C ALA A 232 15.31 21.47 8.57
N SER A 233 16.39 21.71 9.31
CA SER A 233 17.69 21.09 9.03
C SER A 233 17.68 19.61 9.42
N PHE A 234 18.08 18.72 8.52
CA PHE A 234 18.24 17.29 8.83
C PHE A 234 19.32 17.09 9.90
N ILE A 235 19.01 16.28 10.92
CA ILE A 235 19.94 15.93 12.00
C ILE A 235 20.44 14.50 11.83
N ARG A 236 19.52 13.53 11.73
CA ARG A 236 19.82 12.10 11.50
C ARG A 236 18.55 11.31 11.16
N GLU A 237 18.72 10.05 10.76
CA GLU A 237 17.63 9.08 10.83
C GLU A 237 17.33 8.71 12.30
N ILE A 238 16.08 8.31 12.55
CA ILE A 238 15.73 7.56 13.77
C ILE A 238 16.22 6.13 13.55
N GLU A 239 16.97 5.59 14.51
CA GLU A 239 17.63 4.29 14.39
C GLU A 239 16.65 3.12 14.51
N PRO A 240 16.93 1.94 13.94
CA PRO A 240 16.11 0.75 14.16
C PRO A 240 16.04 0.38 15.65
N GLY A 241 14.84 0.16 16.18
CA GLY A 241 14.60 -0.12 17.60
C GLY A 241 14.70 1.10 18.52
N GLU A 242 14.79 2.31 17.96
CA GLU A 242 14.78 3.57 18.70
C GLU A 242 13.36 4.08 18.96
N PHE A 243 13.17 4.60 20.16
CA PHE A 243 12.07 5.47 20.58
C PHE A 243 12.67 6.83 20.99
N ILE A 244 12.01 7.93 20.59
CA ILE A 244 12.35 9.28 21.03
C ILE A 244 11.12 9.99 21.59
N ALA A 245 11.36 10.87 22.56
CA ALA A 245 10.39 11.80 23.14
C ALA A 245 10.92 13.23 22.99
N ILE A 246 10.04 14.18 22.68
CA ILE A 246 10.37 15.57 22.37
C ILE A 246 9.39 16.51 23.08
N ASP A 247 9.91 17.32 23.98
CA ASP A 247 9.18 18.34 24.73
C ASP A 247 10.08 19.58 25.00
N GLU A 248 9.74 20.36 26.04
CA GLU A 248 10.46 21.58 26.42
C GLU A 248 11.92 21.35 26.87
N ASP A 249 12.25 20.15 27.36
CA ASP A 249 13.62 19.76 27.69
C ASP A 249 14.43 19.33 26.45
N GLY A 250 13.78 19.20 25.29
CA GLY A 250 14.39 18.79 24.03
C GLY A 250 14.16 17.32 23.68
N VAL A 251 15.14 16.69 23.04
CA VAL A 251 15.00 15.30 22.52
C VAL A 251 15.62 14.31 23.49
N ARG A 252 14.79 13.42 24.06
CA ARG A 252 15.23 12.19 24.74
C ARG A 252 15.20 11.04 23.74
N SER A 253 16.15 10.12 23.85
CA SER A 253 16.29 8.95 22.99
C SER A 253 16.58 7.71 23.83
N GLN A 254 15.86 6.62 23.55
CA GLN A 254 16.02 5.32 24.18
C GLN A 254 15.86 4.20 23.15
N ARG A 255 16.60 3.11 23.31
CA ARG A 255 16.41 1.88 22.54
C ARG A 255 15.46 0.94 23.27
N PHE A 256 14.36 0.55 22.63
CA PHE A 256 13.38 -0.38 23.22
C PHE A 256 13.69 -1.86 22.94
N ALA A 257 14.45 -2.15 21.88
CA ALA A 257 14.89 -3.50 21.52
C ALA A 257 16.18 -3.45 20.68
N GLU A 258 16.90 -4.58 20.58
CA GLU A 258 18.11 -4.68 19.76
C GLU A 258 17.81 -4.48 18.27
N ALA A 259 18.72 -3.81 17.56
CA ALA A 259 18.56 -3.51 16.14
C ALA A 259 18.93 -4.72 15.27
N THR A 260 18.04 -5.09 14.36
CA THR A 260 18.19 -6.20 13.39
C THR A 260 17.93 -5.69 11.97
N PRO A 261 18.74 -4.76 11.41
CA PRO A 261 18.34 -3.96 10.26
C PRO A 261 18.01 -4.78 9.01
N ALA A 262 16.90 -4.47 8.33
CA ALA A 262 16.47 -5.04 7.06
C ALA A 262 15.64 -4.01 6.26
N GLY A 263 16.21 -2.82 6.03
CA GLY A 263 15.51 -1.70 5.40
C GLY A 263 14.90 -2.04 4.03
N CYS A 264 13.74 -1.48 3.70
CA CYS A 264 13.03 -1.83 2.47
C CYS A 264 13.80 -1.38 1.22
N VAL A 265 14.30 -2.34 0.42
CA VAL A 265 15.00 -2.02 -0.84
C VAL A 265 14.09 -1.30 -1.85
N PHE A 266 12.78 -1.52 -1.76
CA PHE A 266 11.78 -0.93 -2.65
C PHE A 266 11.60 0.59 -2.46
N GLU A 267 12.07 1.15 -1.34
CA GLU A 267 12.17 2.60 -1.16
C GLU A 267 13.18 3.21 -2.16
N TYR A 268 14.32 2.55 -2.38
CA TYR A 268 15.28 2.96 -3.42
C TYR A 268 14.74 2.74 -4.83
N VAL A 269 14.02 1.66 -5.09
CA VAL A 269 13.45 1.33 -6.42
C VAL A 269 12.36 2.33 -6.84
N TYR A 270 11.38 2.58 -5.97
CA TYR A 270 10.13 3.25 -6.35
C TYR A 270 9.61 4.27 -5.34
N LEU A 271 9.40 3.86 -4.08
CA LEU A 271 8.51 4.57 -3.13
C LEU A 271 9.04 5.95 -2.69
N ALA A 272 10.33 6.04 -2.34
CA ALA A 272 10.87 7.30 -1.85
C ALA A 272 10.98 8.31 -3.00
N ARG A 273 10.83 9.60 -2.73
CA ARG A 273 11.13 10.60 -3.76
C ARG A 273 12.62 10.56 -4.13
N PRO A 274 12.99 10.86 -5.40
CA PRO A 274 14.38 10.88 -5.83
C PRO A 274 15.28 11.86 -5.04
N ASP A 275 14.71 12.94 -4.48
CA ASP A 275 15.41 13.94 -3.67
C ASP A 275 15.58 13.56 -2.18
N ALA A 276 15.11 12.37 -1.77
CA ALA A 276 15.41 11.81 -0.46
C ALA A 276 16.76 11.07 -0.45
N ALA A 277 17.36 10.94 0.74
CA ALA A 277 18.41 9.98 1.03
C ALA A 277 17.98 9.01 2.14
N ILE A 278 18.47 7.77 2.04
CA ILE A 278 18.23 6.68 3.00
C ILE A 278 19.59 6.03 3.28
N ALA A 279 19.92 5.78 4.55
CA ALA A 279 21.19 5.26 5.02
C ALA A 279 22.42 5.98 4.37
N GLY A 280 22.33 7.31 4.27
CA GLY A 280 23.35 8.17 3.66
C GLY A 280 23.46 8.11 2.13
N ARG A 281 22.61 7.33 1.44
CA ARG A 281 22.61 7.19 -0.02
C ARG A 281 21.42 7.93 -0.64
N SER A 282 21.69 8.75 -1.67
CA SER A 282 20.64 9.37 -2.50
C SER A 282 19.81 8.33 -3.24
N VAL A 283 18.49 8.48 -3.22
CA VAL A 283 17.54 7.64 -3.96
C VAL A 283 17.71 7.86 -5.48
N TYR A 284 17.83 9.11 -5.94
CA TYR A 284 18.13 9.42 -7.34
C TYR A 284 19.41 8.72 -7.83
N GLU A 285 20.54 8.89 -7.14
CA GLU A 285 21.80 8.25 -7.55
C GLU A 285 21.73 6.71 -7.55
N SER A 286 20.90 6.14 -6.67
CA SER A 286 20.68 4.69 -6.63
C SER A 286 19.95 4.22 -7.88
N ARG A 287 18.86 4.90 -8.27
CA ARG A 287 18.11 4.58 -9.49
C ARG A 287 18.93 4.78 -10.75
N VAL A 288 19.74 5.85 -10.83
CA VAL A 288 20.68 6.05 -11.94
C VAL A 288 21.69 4.89 -12.01
N GLU A 289 22.27 4.46 -10.89
CA GLU A 289 23.21 3.33 -10.91
C GLU A 289 22.54 1.98 -11.21
N MET A 290 21.29 1.76 -10.79
CA MET A 290 20.49 0.62 -11.25
C MET A 290 20.31 0.65 -12.77
N GLY A 291 20.06 1.83 -13.35
CA GLY A 291 20.02 2.03 -14.80
C GLY A 291 21.32 1.64 -15.51
N ARG A 292 22.47 2.10 -15.00
CA ARG A 292 23.79 1.74 -15.55
C ARG A 292 24.05 0.23 -15.44
N GLN A 293 23.82 -0.34 -14.27
CA GLN A 293 24.02 -1.76 -14.03
C GLN A 293 23.13 -2.64 -14.93
N LEU A 294 21.87 -2.23 -15.14
CA LEU A 294 20.95 -2.86 -16.08
C LEU A 294 21.44 -2.80 -17.54
N ALA A 295 22.14 -1.75 -17.95
CA ALA A 295 22.78 -1.66 -19.27
C ALA A 295 24.00 -2.59 -19.39
N ARG A 296 24.82 -2.71 -18.34
CA ARG A 296 25.98 -3.64 -18.30
C ARG A 296 25.55 -5.11 -18.40
N GLU A 297 24.48 -5.45 -17.68
CA GLU A 297 23.94 -6.82 -17.66
C GLU A 297 23.15 -7.16 -18.92
N ASN A 298 22.43 -6.19 -19.49
CA ASN A 298 21.43 -6.42 -20.53
C ASN A 298 21.52 -5.40 -21.68
N THR A 299 22.68 -5.31 -22.31
CA THR A 299 22.93 -4.53 -23.52
C THR A 299 21.89 -4.83 -24.60
N GLN A 300 21.47 -3.80 -25.33
CA GLN A 300 20.48 -3.90 -26.40
C GLN A 300 20.88 -2.96 -27.53
N GLU A 301 20.87 -3.43 -28.78
CA GLU A 301 20.91 -2.49 -29.91
C GLU A 301 19.53 -1.81 -30.05
N ALA A 302 19.51 -0.48 -29.95
CA ALA A 302 18.34 0.36 -30.16
C ALA A 302 18.77 1.77 -30.60
N ASP A 303 17.81 2.59 -31.02
CA ASP A 303 18.07 3.93 -31.56
C ASP A 303 17.81 5.04 -30.54
N ILE A 304 16.95 4.78 -29.55
CA ILE A 304 16.67 5.65 -28.40
C ILE A 304 16.38 4.86 -27.12
N VAL A 305 16.74 5.46 -25.98
CA VAL A 305 16.27 5.07 -24.63
C VAL A 305 15.23 6.07 -24.18
N ILE A 306 14.08 5.59 -23.70
CA ILE A 306 13.00 6.41 -23.16
C ILE A 306 12.59 5.94 -21.76
N PRO A 307 12.19 6.84 -20.85
CA PRO A 307 11.63 6.47 -19.56
C PRO A 307 10.14 6.19 -19.64
N VAL A 308 9.63 5.38 -18.70
CA VAL A 308 8.24 5.50 -18.22
C VAL A 308 8.22 6.59 -17.12
N PRO A 309 7.60 7.75 -17.36
CA PRO A 309 7.64 8.87 -16.41
C PRO A 309 6.65 8.67 -15.25
N GLU A 310 6.99 9.03 -14.01
CA GLU A 310 8.21 9.73 -13.58
C GLU A 310 9.27 8.80 -12.97
N SER A 311 8.86 7.66 -12.41
CA SER A 311 9.69 6.79 -11.56
C SER A 311 10.84 6.12 -12.32
N GLY A 312 10.61 5.69 -13.56
CA GLY A 312 11.64 5.10 -14.43
C GLY A 312 12.67 6.12 -14.95
N THR A 313 12.45 7.43 -14.80
CA THR A 313 13.31 8.46 -15.41
C THR A 313 14.78 8.40 -14.99
N PRO A 314 15.15 8.29 -13.70
CA PRO A 314 16.56 8.23 -13.32
C PRO A 314 17.25 6.95 -13.82
N ALA A 315 16.56 5.82 -13.82
CA ALA A 315 17.08 4.56 -14.36
C ALA A 315 17.27 4.63 -15.89
N ALA A 316 16.36 5.29 -16.61
CA ALA A 316 16.49 5.53 -18.04
C ALA A 316 17.71 6.42 -18.38
N VAL A 317 17.98 7.45 -17.57
CA VAL A 317 19.18 8.28 -17.69
C VAL A 317 20.45 7.43 -17.51
N GLY A 318 20.52 6.63 -16.44
CA GLY A 318 21.67 5.75 -16.22
C GLY A 318 21.85 4.70 -17.32
N TYR A 319 20.77 4.09 -17.80
CA TYR A 319 20.84 3.12 -18.91
C TYR A 319 21.36 3.78 -20.19
N ALA A 320 20.90 4.98 -20.52
CA ALA A 320 21.35 5.74 -21.69
C ALA A 320 22.84 6.15 -21.59
N GLU A 321 23.28 6.64 -20.43
CA GLU A 321 24.68 7.01 -20.16
C GLU A 321 25.64 5.83 -20.36
N GLU A 322 25.30 4.66 -19.80
CA GLU A 322 26.18 3.47 -19.84
C GLU A 322 26.13 2.75 -21.20
N SER A 323 24.96 2.66 -21.83
CA SER A 323 24.81 2.02 -23.15
C SER A 323 25.30 2.89 -24.32
N GLY A 324 25.43 4.21 -24.12
CA GLY A 324 25.72 5.18 -25.18
C GLY A 324 24.56 5.44 -26.13
N ILE A 325 23.37 4.88 -25.88
CA ILE A 325 22.18 5.08 -26.71
C ILE A 325 21.53 6.42 -26.33
N PRO A 326 21.15 7.28 -27.30
CA PRO A 326 20.57 8.58 -27.00
C PRO A 326 19.31 8.51 -26.12
N PHE A 327 19.32 9.23 -25.00
CA PHE A 327 18.14 9.46 -24.18
C PHE A 327 17.15 10.39 -24.90
N ALA A 328 15.86 10.06 -24.84
CA ALA A 328 14.78 10.94 -25.30
C ALA A 328 13.53 10.79 -24.43
N HIS A 329 12.72 11.84 -24.34
CA HIS A 329 11.35 11.69 -23.85
C HIS A 329 10.48 11.10 -24.97
N GLY A 330 10.16 9.81 -24.86
CA GLY A 330 9.17 9.15 -25.72
C GLY A 330 7.72 9.39 -25.29
N PHE A 331 7.50 9.84 -24.04
CA PHE A 331 6.19 10.14 -23.48
C PHE A 331 6.14 11.53 -22.85
N VAL A 332 4.93 12.09 -22.81
CA VAL A 332 4.56 13.22 -21.95
C VAL A 332 3.53 12.75 -20.93
N LYS A 333 3.84 12.88 -19.64
CA LYS A 333 2.88 12.70 -18.55
C LYS A 333 2.00 13.95 -18.43
N ASN A 334 0.70 13.75 -18.28
CA ASN A 334 -0.24 14.85 -18.09
C ASN A 334 -0.27 15.28 -16.61
N ALA A 335 0.45 16.36 -16.28
CA ALA A 335 0.53 16.90 -14.92
C ALA A 335 -0.82 17.37 -14.34
N TYR A 336 -1.82 17.64 -15.18
CA TYR A 336 -3.16 18.12 -14.77
C TYR A 336 -4.17 16.99 -14.64
N VAL A 337 -3.88 15.82 -15.19
CA VAL A 337 -4.53 14.61 -14.69
C VAL A 337 -3.88 14.34 -13.36
N GLY A 338 -4.52 14.87 -12.31
CA GLY A 338 -4.37 14.31 -10.99
C GLY A 338 -4.56 12.81 -11.13
N ARG A 339 -5.77 12.31 -11.28
CA ARG A 339 -6.06 10.92 -10.91
C ARG A 339 -7.33 10.41 -11.74
N THR A 340 -8.25 9.50 -11.32
CA THR A 340 -9.68 9.29 -11.78
C THR A 340 -10.58 8.44 -10.81
N PHE A 341 -11.84 8.81 -10.44
CA PHE A 341 -12.80 7.96 -9.64
C PHE A 341 -14.06 7.50 -10.42
N ILE A 342 -14.38 8.11 -11.57
CA ILE A 342 -15.47 7.64 -12.44
C ILE A 342 -15.12 6.22 -12.92
N GLN A 343 -15.93 5.22 -12.57
CA GLN A 343 -15.76 3.86 -13.08
C GLN A 343 -15.84 3.89 -14.62
N PRO A 344 -14.76 3.55 -15.34
CA PRO A 344 -14.81 3.52 -16.79
C PRO A 344 -15.52 2.23 -17.24
N SER A 345 -16.39 2.32 -18.25
CA SER A 345 -16.62 1.17 -19.13
C SER A 345 -15.28 0.71 -19.75
N GLN A 346 -15.17 -0.52 -20.25
CA GLN A 346 -13.93 -0.99 -20.91
C GLN A 346 -13.40 0.01 -21.96
N THR A 347 -14.32 0.66 -22.71
CA THR A 347 -14.00 1.70 -23.68
C THR A 347 -13.34 2.93 -23.05
N LEU A 348 -13.89 3.43 -21.93
CA LEU A 348 -13.33 4.56 -21.19
C LEU A 348 -12.02 4.19 -20.46
N ARG A 349 -11.80 2.91 -20.13
CA ARG A 349 -10.55 2.42 -19.50
C ARG A 349 -9.35 2.60 -20.42
N GLN A 350 -9.52 2.42 -21.74
CA GLN A 350 -8.48 2.72 -22.74
C GLN A 350 -8.22 4.23 -22.90
N LEU A 351 -9.23 5.09 -22.70
CA LEU A 351 -9.01 6.55 -22.62
C LEU A 351 -8.23 6.94 -21.36
N GLY A 352 -8.41 6.23 -20.23
CA GLY A 352 -7.74 6.53 -18.95
C GLY A 352 -6.22 6.63 -19.06
N ILE A 353 -5.59 5.74 -19.84
CA ILE A 353 -4.13 5.77 -20.07
C ILE A 353 -3.75 6.96 -20.94
N ARG A 354 -4.43 7.16 -22.08
CA ARG A 354 -4.15 8.26 -23.03
C ARG A 354 -4.37 9.64 -22.41
N LEU A 355 -5.27 9.76 -21.42
CA LEU A 355 -5.42 10.97 -20.62
C LEU A 355 -4.17 11.28 -19.78
N LYS A 356 -3.50 10.24 -19.24
CA LYS A 356 -2.39 10.34 -18.29
C LYS A 356 -1.01 10.35 -18.95
N LEU A 357 -0.86 9.63 -20.04
CA LEU A 357 0.41 9.43 -20.74
C LEU A 357 0.17 9.50 -22.26
N ASN A 358 0.95 10.34 -22.94
CA ASN A 358 0.86 10.53 -24.39
C ASN A 358 2.18 10.18 -25.05
N ALA A 359 2.16 9.30 -26.05
CA ALA A 359 3.34 8.90 -26.81
C ALA A 359 3.69 9.98 -27.85
N LEU A 360 4.96 10.37 -27.92
CA LEU A 360 5.48 11.34 -28.87
C LEU A 360 5.86 10.65 -30.19
N GLU A 361 4.88 10.54 -31.10
CA GLU A 361 5.03 9.87 -32.39
C GLU A 361 6.24 10.39 -33.21
N SER A 362 6.53 11.69 -33.17
CA SER A 362 7.70 12.30 -33.83
C SER A 362 9.05 11.85 -33.25
N VAL A 363 9.08 11.35 -32.01
CA VAL A 363 10.27 10.80 -31.36
C VAL A 363 10.38 9.29 -31.63
N ILE A 364 9.25 8.58 -31.71
CA ILE A 364 9.16 7.11 -31.70
C ILE A 364 9.13 6.50 -33.12
N ARG A 365 8.48 7.13 -34.09
CA ARG A 365 8.15 6.50 -35.39
C ARG A 365 9.40 5.94 -36.10
N GLY A 366 9.34 4.65 -36.43
CA GLY A 366 10.37 3.93 -37.19
C GLY A 366 11.59 3.50 -36.38
N LYS A 367 11.66 3.81 -35.08
CA LYS A 367 12.83 3.50 -34.24
C LYS A 367 12.69 2.21 -33.46
N ARG A 368 13.83 1.59 -33.18
CA ARG A 368 14.05 0.60 -32.12
C ARG A 368 14.13 1.33 -30.79
N VAL A 369 13.23 1.02 -29.86
CA VAL A 369 13.06 1.75 -28.60
C VAL A 369 13.42 0.86 -27.42
N VAL A 370 14.36 1.29 -26.59
CA VAL A 370 14.47 0.78 -25.22
C VAL A 370 13.56 1.61 -24.33
N VAL A 371 12.60 0.97 -23.65
CA VAL A 371 11.74 1.61 -22.65
C VAL A 371 12.14 1.12 -21.26
N VAL A 372 12.54 2.04 -20.39
CA VAL A 372 13.01 1.75 -19.03
C VAL A 372 11.92 2.12 -18.03
N ASP A 373 11.59 1.18 -17.15
CA ASP A 373 10.58 1.30 -16.10
C ASP A 373 11.13 0.76 -14.76
N ASP A 374 10.52 1.12 -13.64
CA ASP A 374 11.06 0.74 -12.32
C ASP A 374 10.78 -0.72 -11.96
N SER A 375 9.58 -1.22 -12.23
CA SER A 375 9.10 -2.54 -11.79
C SER A 375 7.94 -3.06 -12.63
N ILE A 376 7.70 -4.37 -12.59
CA ILE A 376 6.48 -5.00 -13.14
C ILE A 376 5.81 -5.83 -12.04
N VAL A 377 4.55 -5.51 -11.73
CA VAL A 377 3.73 -6.24 -10.74
C VAL A 377 2.68 -7.10 -11.44
N ARG A 378 1.72 -6.48 -12.14
CA ARG A 378 0.64 -7.16 -12.88
C ARG A 378 0.84 -7.20 -14.40
N GLY A 379 1.82 -6.45 -14.94
CA GLY A 379 2.13 -6.37 -16.37
C GLY A 379 1.13 -5.63 -17.27
N ASN A 380 -0.10 -5.38 -16.83
CA ASN A 380 -1.12 -4.69 -17.64
C ASN A 380 -0.72 -3.25 -18.03
N THR A 381 -0.14 -2.48 -17.11
CA THR A 381 0.45 -1.16 -17.40
C THR A 381 1.49 -1.26 -18.52
N GLN A 382 2.45 -2.18 -18.39
CA GLN A 382 3.51 -2.36 -19.38
C GLN A 382 2.97 -2.84 -20.73
N ARG A 383 1.98 -3.75 -20.73
CA ARG A 383 1.25 -4.19 -21.94
C ARG A 383 0.64 -3.00 -22.69
N ALA A 384 0.07 -2.04 -21.97
CA ALA A 384 -0.51 -0.85 -22.58
C ALA A 384 0.55 0.16 -23.04
N ILE A 385 1.64 0.34 -22.30
CA ILE A 385 2.79 1.17 -22.69
C ILE A 385 3.41 0.65 -23.99
N VAL A 386 3.69 -0.66 -24.08
CA VAL A 386 4.20 -1.31 -25.29
C VAL A 386 3.23 -1.14 -26.46
N ARG A 387 1.92 -1.34 -26.24
CA ARG A 387 0.89 -1.08 -27.25
C ARG A 387 0.89 0.38 -27.73
N MET A 388 1.02 1.36 -26.85
CA MET A 388 1.11 2.78 -27.23
C MET A 388 2.35 3.09 -28.08
N LEU A 389 3.50 2.47 -27.78
CA LEU A 389 4.72 2.61 -28.58
C LEU A 389 4.56 1.99 -29.98
N ARG A 390 3.89 0.84 -30.09
CA ARG A 390 3.51 0.22 -31.37
C ARG A 390 2.55 1.10 -32.16
N GLU A 391 1.50 1.64 -31.52
CA GLU A 391 0.54 2.57 -32.13
C GLU A 391 1.23 3.87 -32.60
N ALA A 392 2.27 4.34 -31.90
CA ALA A 392 3.15 5.45 -32.31
C ALA A 392 4.21 5.06 -33.37
N GLY A 393 4.19 3.81 -33.86
CA GLY A 393 5.03 3.35 -34.97
C GLY A 393 6.45 2.90 -34.59
N ALA A 394 6.70 2.46 -33.35
CA ALA A 394 7.98 1.87 -32.97
C ALA A 394 8.28 0.59 -33.78
N ALA A 395 9.48 0.50 -34.37
CA ALA A 395 9.94 -0.68 -35.11
C ALA A 395 10.20 -1.87 -34.16
N SER A 396 10.80 -1.61 -33.00
CA SER A 396 10.89 -2.56 -31.90
C SER A 396 10.75 -1.86 -30.55
N VAL A 397 10.32 -2.61 -29.53
CA VAL A 397 10.11 -2.19 -28.14
C VAL A 397 10.78 -3.20 -27.22
N HIS A 398 11.88 -2.78 -26.60
CA HIS A 398 12.70 -3.56 -25.68
C HIS A 398 12.49 -3.03 -24.26
N VAL A 399 11.85 -3.80 -23.39
CA VAL A 399 11.51 -3.39 -22.03
C VAL A 399 12.67 -3.71 -21.09
N LYS A 400 13.08 -2.75 -20.27
CA LYS A 400 14.19 -2.88 -19.32
C LYS A 400 13.72 -2.42 -17.94
N ILE A 401 13.83 -3.26 -16.92
CA ILE A 401 13.25 -3.05 -15.59
C ILE A 401 14.35 -2.91 -14.54
N SER A 402 14.34 -1.81 -13.79
CA SER A 402 15.37 -1.50 -12.78
C SER A 402 15.11 -2.12 -11.39
N SER A 403 14.27 -3.15 -11.32
CA SER A 403 14.15 -4.08 -10.19
C SER A 403 14.24 -5.53 -10.69
N PRO A 404 14.51 -6.51 -9.82
CA PRO A 404 14.21 -7.91 -10.10
C PRO A 404 12.69 -8.14 -10.27
N PRO A 405 12.25 -9.32 -10.76
CA PRO A 405 10.84 -9.65 -10.88
C PRO A 405 10.15 -9.73 -9.51
N VAL A 406 9.02 -9.03 -9.32
CA VAL A 406 8.22 -9.07 -8.09
C VAL A 406 7.44 -10.39 -8.04
N GLN A 407 7.88 -11.32 -7.21
CA GLN A 407 7.33 -12.69 -7.11
C GLN A 407 6.52 -12.94 -5.83
N TRP A 408 6.62 -12.05 -4.84
CA TRP A 408 6.04 -12.22 -3.51
C TRP A 408 5.36 -10.93 -3.01
N PRO A 409 4.24 -11.05 -2.27
CA PRO A 409 3.57 -9.89 -1.68
C PRO A 409 4.43 -9.24 -0.58
N CYS A 410 4.03 -8.05 -0.11
CA CYS A 410 4.68 -7.38 1.00
C CYS A 410 3.76 -7.38 2.22
N PHE A 411 4.28 -7.73 3.39
CA PHE A 411 3.54 -7.68 4.66
C PHE A 411 3.98 -6.52 5.57
N TYR A 412 4.79 -5.59 5.03
CA TYR A 412 5.37 -4.45 5.76
C TYR A 412 4.94 -3.09 5.18
N GLY A 413 3.79 -3.05 4.50
CA GLY A 413 3.11 -1.81 4.10
C GLY A 413 3.29 -1.37 2.65
N ILE A 414 3.56 -2.27 1.70
CA ILE A 414 3.33 -2.01 0.27
C ILE A 414 2.09 -2.80 -0.13
N ASP A 415 1.06 -2.16 -0.71
CA ASP A 415 -0.16 -2.82 -1.19
C ASP A 415 0.10 -3.55 -2.53
N PHE A 416 0.97 -4.57 -2.48
CA PHE A 416 1.14 -5.48 -3.61
C PHE A 416 -0.10 -6.36 -3.81
N ALA A 417 -0.30 -6.78 -5.06
CA ALA A 417 -1.30 -7.77 -5.41
C ALA A 417 -1.06 -9.10 -4.67
N SER A 418 -2.09 -9.95 -4.60
CA SER A 418 -1.92 -11.33 -4.13
C SER A 418 -0.90 -12.06 -5.00
N ARG A 419 -0.25 -13.09 -4.46
CA ARG A 419 0.81 -13.83 -5.19
C ARG A 419 0.31 -14.39 -6.54
N ALA A 420 -0.97 -14.76 -6.65
CA ALA A 420 -1.58 -15.26 -7.88
C ALA A 420 -1.78 -14.17 -8.95
N GLU A 421 -1.87 -12.89 -8.57
CA GLU A 421 -2.02 -11.74 -9.48
C GLU A 421 -0.66 -11.17 -9.95
N LEU A 422 0.47 -11.67 -9.44
CA LEU A 422 1.81 -11.22 -9.82
C LEU A 422 2.25 -11.90 -11.13
N ILE A 423 2.56 -11.12 -12.16
CA ILE A 423 2.89 -11.66 -13.49
C ILE A 423 4.16 -12.53 -13.50
N ALA A 424 5.09 -12.31 -12.56
CA ALA A 424 6.31 -13.08 -12.43
C ALA A 424 6.15 -14.36 -11.56
N ASN A 425 4.96 -14.66 -11.03
CA ASN A 425 4.73 -15.84 -10.21
C ASN A 425 4.64 -17.11 -11.08
N GLY A 426 5.79 -17.75 -11.30
CA GLY A 426 5.89 -19.01 -12.05
C GLY A 426 6.14 -18.85 -13.56
N ALA A 427 6.18 -17.61 -14.07
CA ALA A 427 6.48 -17.32 -15.47
C ALA A 427 7.97 -17.02 -15.71
N THR A 428 8.46 -17.44 -16.87
CA THR A 428 9.78 -17.09 -17.43
C THR A 428 9.80 -15.65 -17.97
N ILE A 429 11.00 -15.09 -18.19
CA ILE A 429 11.14 -13.72 -18.73
C ILE A 429 10.55 -13.63 -20.14
N GLU A 430 10.69 -14.69 -20.92
CA GLU A 430 10.17 -14.85 -22.28
C GLU A 430 8.63 -14.86 -22.30
N GLU A 431 7.99 -15.60 -21.39
CA GLU A 431 6.53 -15.60 -21.23
C GLU A 431 5.99 -14.23 -20.80
N ILE A 432 6.69 -13.54 -19.88
CA ILE A 432 6.31 -12.18 -19.46
C ILE A 432 6.48 -11.20 -20.64
N ALA A 433 7.56 -11.30 -21.43
CA ALA A 433 7.79 -10.48 -22.61
C ALA A 433 6.66 -10.63 -23.64
N GLN A 434 6.27 -11.87 -23.93
CA GLN A 434 5.13 -12.19 -24.81
C GLN A 434 3.81 -11.65 -24.23
N ALA A 435 3.58 -11.82 -22.93
CA ALA A 435 2.36 -11.35 -22.26
C ALA A 435 2.21 -9.82 -22.33
N ILE A 436 3.31 -9.05 -22.23
CA ILE A 436 3.28 -7.59 -22.41
C ILE A 436 3.42 -7.14 -23.88
N GLY A 437 3.69 -8.06 -24.82
CA GLY A 437 3.82 -7.79 -26.26
C GLY A 437 5.14 -7.12 -26.68
N ALA A 438 6.19 -7.21 -25.87
CA ALA A 438 7.51 -6.64 -26.14
C ALA A 438 8.37 -7.58 -27.01
N ASP A 439 9.34 -7.02 -27.75
CA ASP A 439 10.30 -7.83 -28.52
C ASP A 439 11.36 -8.47 -27.62
N SER A 440 11.72 -7.80 -26.53
CA SER A 440 12.52 -8.37 -25.44
C SER A 440 12.16 -7.71 -24.10
N LEU A 441 12.41 -8.44 -23.02
CA LEU A 441 12.31 -7.98 -21.65
C LEU A 441 13.61 -8.34 -20.93
N ALA A 442 14.10 -7.44 -20.07
CA ALA A 442 15.12 -7.79 -19.10
C ALA A 442 14.90 -7.07 -17.77
N TYR A 443 15.28 -7.75 -16.70
CA TYR A 443 15.32 -7.22 -15.33
C TYR A 443 16.77 -7.07 -14.90
N ILE A 444 17.06 -6.12 -14.01
CA ILE A 444 18.34 -6.07 -13.30
C ILE A 444 18.46 -7.27 -12.35
N SER A 445 19.68 -7.77 -12.16
CA SER A 445 19.97 -8.77 -11.13
C SER A 445 19.69 -8.25 -9.71
N GLU A 446 19.35 -9.14 -8.77
CA GLU A 446 19.17 -8.75 -7.36
C GLU A 446 20.46 -8.15 -6.80
N ASP A 447 21.61 -8.72 -7.16
CA ASP A 447 22.94 -8.27 -6.74
C ASP A 447 23.28 -6.88 -7.29
N GLY A 448 22.97 -6.63 -8.57
CA GLY A 448 23.13 -5.34 -9.21
C GLY A 448 22.25 -4.25 -8.60
N MET A 449 20.98 -4.56 -8.32
CA MET A 449 20.06 -3.66 -7.60
C MET A 449 20.59 -3.34 -6.20
N ILE A 450 21.01 -4.36 -5.42
CA ILE A 450 21.55 -4.16 -4.07
C ILE A 450 22.81 -3.29 -4.13
N ALA A 451 23.76 -3.60 -5.00
CA ALA A 451 25.02 -2.85 -5.14
C ALA A 451 24.78 -1.36 -5.44
N ALA A 452 23.77 -1.04 -6.27
CA ALA A 452 23.40 0.34 -6.59
C ALA A 452 22.92 1.16 -5.37
N THR A 453 22.35 0.51 -4.34
CA THR A 453 21.99 1.16 -3.05
C THR A 453 23.20 1.45 -2.15
N ARG A 454 24.36 0.83 -2.42
CA ARG A 454 25.56 0.83 -1.56
C ARG A 454 25.33 0.35 -0.12
N GLN A 455 24.22 -0.36 0.14
CA GLN A 455 23.94 -0.97 1.44
C GLN A 455 24.37 -2.45 1.45
N PRO A 456 24.81 -3.00 2.60
CA PRO A 456 25.05 -4.44 2.74
C PRO A 456 23.75 -5.23 2.54
N ARG A 457 23.81 -6.40 1.87
CA ARG A 457 22.62 -7.22 1.57
C ARG A 457 21.88 -7.60 2.86
N GLU A 458 22.62 -7.99 3.89
CA GLU A 458 22.11 -8.39 5.19
C GLU A 458 21.38 -7.28 5.94
N ARG A 459 21.49 -6.01 5.49
CA ARG A 459 20.76 -4.86 6.01
C ARG A 459 19.54 -4.45 5.16
N LEU A 460 19.18 -5.22 4.13
CA LEU A 460 18.07 -4.95 3.23
C LEU A 460 17.03 -6.07 3.23
N CYS A 461 15.75 -5.70 3.23
CA CYS A 461 14.65 -6.61 2.95
C CYS A 461 14.44 -6.70 1.42
N THR A 462 14.71 -7.88 0.85
CA THR A 462 14.42 -8.23 -0.56
C THR A 462 13.26 -9.21 -0.71
N ALA A 463 12.42 -9.35 0.33
CA ALA A 463 11.40 -10.40 0.43
C ALA A 463 10.39 -10.44 -0.73
N CYS A 464 10.07 -9.30 -1.34
CA CYS A 464 9.18 -9.21 -2.51
C CYS A 464 9.76 -9.87 -3.78
N PHE A 465 11.08 -10.04 -3.84
CA PHE A 465 11.79 -10.75 -4.90
C PHE A 465 12.13 -12.19 -4.48
N THR A 466 12.58 -12.40 -3.23
CA THR A 466 13.18 -13.66 -2.78
C THR A 466 12.27 -14.59 -1.97
N GLY A 467 11.14 -14.09 -1.46
CA GLY A 467 10.28 -14.80 -0.50
C GLY A 467 10.90 -14.96 0.90
N LYS A 468 12.08 -14.39 1.14
CA LYS A 468 12.79 -14.46 2.44
C LYS A 468 12.42 -13.25 3.29
N TYR A 469 11.43 -13.43 4.15
CA TYR A 469 10.94 -12.40 5.06
C TYR A 469 11.84 -12.29 6.30
N PRO A 470 12.39 -11.10 6.63
CA PRO A 470 13.24 -10.91 7.82
C PRO A 470 12.45 -10.98 9.14
N ILE A 471 11.14 -10.71 9.08
CA ILE A 471 10.21 -10.85 10.21
C ILE A 471 9.37 -12.10 9.97
N GLU A 472 9.34 -13.02 10.93
CA GLU A 472 8.50 -14.21 10.88
C GLU A 472 7.03 -13.83 10.67
N LEU A 473 6.39 -14.51 9.72
CA LEU A 473 4.99 -14.30 9.37
C LEU A 473 4.12 -15.35 10.08
N PRO A 474 2.97 -14.96 10.66
CA PRO A 474 2.02 -15.94 11.19
C PRO A 474 1.39 -16.78 10.08
N GLY A 475 0.61 -17.79 10.46
CA GLY A 475 -0.18 -18.61 9.54
C GLY A 475 -1.07 -17.79 8.60
N ALA A 476 -1.32 -18.31 7.40
CA ALA A 476 -2.04 -17.60 6.33
C ALA A 476 -3.48 -17.21 6.73
N ASP A 477 -4.08 -17.93 7.68
CA ASP A 477 -5.36 -17.61 8.35
C ASP A 477 -5.32 -16.28 9.11
N LYS A 478 -4.16 -15.91 9.66
CA LYS A 478 -3.91 -14.68 10.44
C LYS A 478 -3.21 -13.59 9.62
N LEU A 479 -3.12 -13.76 8.30
CA LEU A 479 -2.58 -12.77 7.37
C LEU A 479 -3.66 -12.20 6.46
N GLY A 480 -3.39 -11.00 5.95
CA GLY A 480 -4.14 -10.35 4.88
C GLY A 480 -4.67 -8.98 5.27
N LYS A 481 -4.75 -8.10 4.26
CA LYS A 481 -5.19 -6.71 4.37
C LYS A 481 -6.52 -6.50 5.09
N ASN A 482 -7.49 -7.38 4.85
CA ASN A 482 -8.85 -7.28 5.39
C ASN A 482 -9.06 -8.18 6.63
N LEU A 483 -8.01 -8.47 7.41
CA LEU A 483 -8.09 -9.42 8.53
C LEU A 483 -9.11 -8.99 9.61
N LEU A 484 -9.25 -7.68 9.85
CA LEU A 484 -10.13 -7.12 10.87
C LEU A 484 -11.57 -6.95 10.38
N GLU A 485 -11.82 -6.93 9.06
CA GLU A 485 -13.15 -6.96 8.44
C GLU A 485 -13.74 -8.37 8.30
N ARG A 486 -12.95 -9.44 8.48
CA ARG A 486 -13.49 -10.80 8.45
C ARG A 486 -14.50 -10.97 9.59
N PRO A 487 -15.73 -11.45 9.32
CA PRO A 487 -16.63 -11.80 10.41
C PRO A 487 -15.96 -12.87 11.27
N ASP A 488 -15.87 -12.64 12.57
CA ASP A 488 -15.32 -13.61 13.51
C ASP A 488 -16.09 -14.92 13.34
N SER A 489 -15.40 -15.99 12.93
CA SER A 489 -16.03 -17.27 12.61
C SER A 489 -16.59 -17.89 13.89
N VAL A 490 -17.89 -17.68 14.12
CA VAL A 490 -18.63 -18.20 15.28
C VAL A 490 -18.39 -19.71 15.36
N GLY A 491 -17.88 -20.15 16.51
CA GLY A 491 -17.22 -21.46 16.64
C GLY A 491 -18.11 -22.65 16.28
N GLN A 492 -17.58 -23.55 15.46
CA GLN A 492 -18.10 -24.92 15.38
C GLN A 492 -17.58 -25.73 16.59
N PRO A 493 -18.45 -26.39 17.37
CA PRO A 493 -18.01 -27.25 18.45
C PRO A 493 -17.58 -28.64 17.93
N GLY A 494 -16.34 -29.02 18.22
CA GLY A 494 -15.93 -30.44 18.33
C GLY A 494 -15.78 -31.23 17.02
N GLY A 495 -14.61 -31.13 16.38
CA GLY A 495 -14.16 -32.14 15.42
C GLY A 495 -13.68 -33.40 16.14
N LEU A 496 -14.44 -34.50 16.05
CA LEU A 496 -13.99 -35.85 16.44
C LEU A 496 -12.89 -36.35 15.47
N PRO A 497 -11.93 -37.17 15.93
CA PRO A 497 -10.79 -37.58 15.12
C PRO A 497 -11.17 -38.59 14.03
N ALA A 498 -10.38 -38.59 12.96
CA ALA A 498 -10.62 -39.41 11.77
C ALA A 498 -10.68 -40.93 12.06
N ALA A 499 -11.68 -41.59 11.47
CA ALA A 499 -11.74 -43.05 11.36
C ALA A 499 -11.86 -43.42 9.88
N ALA A 500 -10.98 -44.31 9.41
CA ALA A 500 -10.95 -44.77 8.03
C ALA A 500 -12.08 -45.78 7.74
N GLY A 501 -12.68 -45.70 6.57
CA GLY A 501 -13.70 -46.65 6.10
C GLY A 501 -14.01 -46.48 4.61
N THR A 502 -13.46 -47.36 3.78
CA THR A 502 -13.72 -47.43 2.32
C THR A 502 -15.15 -47.93 2.01
N PRO A 503 -15.67 -47.72 0.77
CA PRO A 503 -17.10 -47.52 0.54
C PRO A 503 -17.89 -48.79 0.22
N ALA A 504 -19.22 -48.67 0.36
CA ALA A 504 -20.20 -49.53 -0.31
C ALA A 504 -21.12 -48.66 -1.19
N ALA A 505 -21.45 -49.17 -2.37
CA ALA A 505 -22.16 -48.44 -3.42
C ALA A 505 -23.69 -48.65 -3.39
N VAL A 506 -24.35 -48.19 -4.46
CA VAL A 506 -25.62 -48.66 -5.05
C VAL A 506 -26.85 -47.73 -4.91
N SER A 507 -27.10 -47.04 -6.04
CA SER A 507 -28.39 -46.67 -6.66
C SER A 507 -29.50 -45.94 -5.88
N GLY A 508 -29.86 -44.76 -6.42
CA GLY A 508 -31.06 -44.65 -7.26
C GLY A 508 -32.40 -44.30 -6.60
N GLY A 509 -33.33 -43.81 -7.43
CA GLY A 509 -34.74 -43.63 -7.08
C GLY A 509 -35.17 -42.18 -6.88
N ALA A 510 -35.76 -41.59 -7.92
CA ALA A 510 -36.61 -40.40 -7.77
C ALA A 510 -37.98 -40.79 -7.21
N THR A 511 -38.60 -39.93 -6.38
CA THR A 511 -40.04 -39.60 -6.42
C THR A 511 -40.41 -38.52 -5.39
N ALA A 512 -41.22 -37.55 -5.82
CA ALA A 512 -42.18 -36.83 -4.97
C ALA A 512 -43.56 -37.56 -5.08
N PRO A 513 -44.70 -37.08 -4.52
CA PRO A 513 -44.95 -35.92 -3.65
C PRO A 513 -45.89 -36.27 -2.44
N THR A 514 -46.39 -35.25 -1.72
CA THR A 514 -47.75 -35.07 -1.11
C THR A 514 -47.61 -34.07 0.07
N ALA A 515 -48.26 -32.90 0.09
CA ALA A 515 -49.69 -32.55 0.11
C ALA A 515 -50.32 -32.56 1.54
N GLY A 516 -50.72 -31.37 2.02
CA GLY A 516 -51.48 -31.13 3.25
C GLY A 516 -51.84 -29.63 3.38
N PRO A 517 -53.02 -29.22 3.92
CA PRO A 517 -53.75 -28.06 3.37
C PRO A 517 -54.21 -26.98 4.38
N GLU A 518 -54.85 -25.93 3.83
CA GLU A 518 -55.91 -25.05 4.43
C GLU A 518 -55.55 -24.19 5.68
N SER A 519 -55.84 -22.88 5.74
CA SER A 519 -57.19 -22.28 5.62
C SER A 519 -57.19 -20.73 5.66
N ASP A 520 -58.08 -20.14 4.85
CA ASP A 520 -58.97 -18.97 5.04
C ASP A 520 -58.57 -17.71 5.85
N ALA A 521 -58.61 -16.53 5.20
CA ALA A 521 -59.71 -15.55 5.35
C ALA A 521 -59.52 -14.25 4.52
N GLU A 522 -60.61 -13.74 3.95
CA GLU A 522 -60.76 -12.54 3.08
C GLU A 522 -61.72 -11.50 3.74
N PRO A 523 -62.14 -10.37 3.11
CA PRO A 523 -61.53 -9.47 2.11
C PRO A 523 -61.71 -7.95 2.44
N GLY A 524 -61.30 -7.03 1.54
CA GLY A 524 -61.78 -5.64 1.60
C GLY A 524 -61.18 -4.59 0.62
N THR A 525 -61.57 -4.62 -0.67
CA THR A 525 -61.88 -3.47 -1.59
C THR A 525 -61.03 -2.18 -1.62
N THR A 526 -60.64 -1.55 -2.75
CA THR A 526 -61.16 -1.53 -4.15
C THR A 526 -60.18 -0.86 -5.17
N ILE A 527 -60.08 -1.42 -6.39
CA ILE A 527 -60.11 -0.76 -7.75
C ILE A 527 -58.98 0.26 -8.11
N SER A 528 -58.38 0.35 -9.33
CA SER A 528 -58.64 -0.20 -10.68
C SER A 528 -57.35 -0.44 -11.52
N ASP A 529 -57.37 -1.55 -12.26
CA ASP A 529 -57.05 -1.73 -13.70
C ASP A 529 -55.63 -1.51 -14.28
N ASP A 530 -55.08 -2.64 -14.73
CA ASP A 530 -53.99 -2.83 -15.70
C ASP A 530 -54.45 -3.95 -16.66
N PRO A 531 -54.01 -4.01 -17.94
CA PRO A 531 -53.25 -5.21 -18.31
C PRO A 531 -52.19 -5.02 -19.43
N ALA A 532 -51.01 -5.64 -19.27
CA ALA A 532 -50.79 -7.01 -19.76
C ALA A 532 -49.34 -7.55 -19.58
N ASP A 533 -49.25 -8.82 -19.15
CA ASP A 533 -48.21 -9.81 -19.50
C ASP A 533 -46.71 -9.52 -19.25
N LYS A 534 -46.20 -9.95 -18.09
CA LYS A 534 -45.60 -11.32 -17.96
C LYS A 534 -45.07 -11.63 -16.55
N ALA A 535 -45.20 -12.90 -16.15
CA ALA A 535 -44.65 -13.46 -14.92
C ALA A 535 -43.19 -13.94 -15.07
N GLY A 536 -42.43 -13.99 -13.97
CA GLY A 536 -41.11 -14.62 -13.92
C GLY A 536 -40.31 -14.24 -12.67
N ALA A 537 -40.19 -15.17 -11.72
CA ALA A 537 -39.58 -14.93 -10.42
C ALA A 537 -38.05 -14.69 -10.46
N THR A 538 -37.61 -13.92 -9.48
CA THR A 538 -36.27 -13.83 -8.89
C THR A 538 -35.35 -15.06 -9.10
N GLY A 539 -34.22 -14.85 -9.77
CA GLY A 539 -33.01 -15.63 -9.61
C GLY A 539 -31.86 -14.68 -9.22
N CYS A 540 -30.98 -15.11 -8.30
CA CYS A 540 -29.77 -14.35 -8.01
C CYS A 540 -28.85 -14.36 -9.23
N ASP A 541 -28.49 -13.17 -9.70
CA ASP A 541 -27.49 -12.97 -10.75
C ASP A 541 -26.10 -13.38 -10.20
N PRO A 542 -25.43 -14.40 -10.75
CA PRO A 542 -24.04 -14.70 -10.37
C PRO A 542 -23.15 -13.57 -10.90
N GLY A 543 -22.18 -13.14 -10.09
CA GLY A 543 -21.22 -12.10 -10.48
C GLY A 543 -20.40 -12.45 -11.73
N PRO A 544 -19.59 -11.50 -12.24
CA PRO A 544 -19.04 -11.48 -13.61
C PRO A 544 -17.93 -12.51 -13.91
N ASP A 545 -17.90 -13.64 -13.22
CA ASP A 545 -16.92 -14.73 -13.39
C ASP A 545 -17.44 -15.86 -14.30
N SER A 546 -18.68 -15.78 -14.81
CA SER A 546 -19.29 -16.81 -15.67
C SER A 546 -18.80 -16.83 -17.13
N GLU A 547 -18.19 -15.75 -17.62
CA GLU A 547 -17.72 -15.65 -19.02
C GLU A 547 -16.41 -16.43 -19.32
N TYR A 548 -15.83 -17.11 -18.32
CA TYR A 548 -14.56 -17.85 -18.48
C TYR A 548 -14.71 -19.38 -18.49
N GLU A 549 -15.89 -19.94 -18.20
CA GLU A 549 -16.09 -21.40 -18.25
C GLU A 549 -16.07 -21.96 -19.69
N GLU A 550 -16.45 -21.15 -20.70
CA GLU A 550 -16.48 -21.54 -22.12
C GLU A 550 -15.07 -21.64 -22.76
N LEU A 551 -14.02 -21.19 -22.08
CA LEU A 551 -12.64 -21.21 -22.56
C LEU A 551 -11.81 -22.41 -22.04
N LEU A 552 -12.38 -23.24 -21.18
CA LEU A 552 -11.73 -24.46 -20.68
C LEU A 552 -11.78 -25.57 -21.73
N THR A 553 -10.63 -26.12 -22.10
CA THR A 553 -10.56 -27.32 -22.94
C THR A 553 -10.85 -28.57 -22.11
N ASP A 554 -11.19 -29.69 -22.76
CA ASP A 554 -11.40 -30.96 -22.05
C ASP A 554 -10.15 -31.46 -21.30
N ALA A 555 -8.96 -30.98 -21.68
CA ALA A 555 -7.71 -31.26 -20.98
C ALA A 555 -7.59 -30.51 -19.63
N ASP A 556 -8.24 -29.35 -19.50
CA ASP A 556 -8.24 -28.53 -18.28
C ASP A 556 -9.22 -29.05 -17.20
N ARG A 557 -10.05 -30.05 -17.55
CA ARG A 557 -11.18 -30.52 -16.74
C ARG A 557 -10.97 -31.89 -16.07
N VAL A 558 -9.79 -32.52 -16.17
CA VAL A 558 -9.55 -33.90 -15.65
C VAL A 558 -8.34 -34.02 -14.70
N THR A 559 -8.62 -33.69 -13.43
CA THR A 559 -8.22 -34.39 -12.17
C THR A 559 -6.81 -34.96 -11.94
N THR A 560 -6.23 -34.58 -10.79
CA THR A 560 -5.27 -35.41 -10.03
C THR A 560 -5.96 -36.59 -9.32
N ALA A 561 -6.41 -37.58 -10.09
CA ALA A 561 -6.90 -38.85 -9.53
C ALA A 561 -6.90 -39.99 -10.56
N ASP A 562 -5.74 -40.32 -11.17
CA ASP A 562 -5.46 -41.70 -11.62
C ASP A 562 -4.00 -41.89 -12.06
N LYS A 563 -3.18 -42.44 -11.15
CA LYS A 563 -1.94 -43.19 -11.50
C LYS A 563 -1.73 -44.33 -10.50
N LYS A 564 -2.30 -45.49 -10.81
CA LYS A 564 -1.77 -46.79 -10.41
C LYS A 564 -1.29 -47.51 -11.65
N GLU A 565 0.00 -47.80 -11.72
CA GLU A 565 0.55 -48.81 -12.64
C GLU A 565 1.19 -49.95 -11.83
N PRO A 566 1.22 -51.18 -12.36
CA PRO A 566 1.67 -52.36 -11.63
C PRO A 566 3.17 -52.63 -11.81
N VAL A 567 3.86 -52.98 -10.71
CA VAL A 567 4.50 -54.28 -10.42
C VAL A 567 4.84 -54.30 -8.93
#